data_AF-A0AAV7YA16-F1
#
_entry.id   AF-A0AAV7YA16-F1
#
_cell.length_a   1.000
_cell.length_b   1.000
_cell.length_c   1.000
_cell.angle_alpha   90.00
_cell.angle_beta   90.00
_cell.angle_gamma   90.00
#
_symmetry.space_group_name_H-M   'P 1'
#
loop_
_entity.id
_entity.type
_entity.pdbx_description
1 polymer ?
#
loop_
_entity_poly.entity_id
_entity_poly.type
_entity_poly.pdbx_seq_one_letter_code
_entity_poly.pdbx_strand_id
1 'polypeptide(L)'
;MKNTVLELKEIEIELSKTLESSEEYQLSNEKNFNTNLSDLLSFMSILYDHKPSISLKYLKSKNLKFLFYIGESLSLQLYCPYTEFFKSLINDTLSSKISQRLLINNKNPLFCWDYFSNILKKYCLFYNNQKKNSLVNVYEPTAYELSIISAILKLICRIFYYNNSSINKNSYLESKIIYLPILFTFLNNSFSTNLKTQVFNTLTSISRDEQTTEQIWYFLFSSNLLSSKEGLLKDLETVESVNGNYSELISFLYFFNSLFYYSIEIPNNEPNGLLDYLYFIVDHILLKINYRKYNNPMEKEIIKYLSLKNIYNILKIYEPTSIDFNENEIKSSQKAGFELFLNIIEGRNLLNYLIKIIIKKIPQKEIFKKLRLKIEKTIEISLQIIHLILSNQENFLFQNQISKNPLKLQTFFNTLLEKKLFILRIFTFQYYFKNEKISQISLNIFNLLCNDQNNIKTITNIILEYKNIKIIQNFRKIFENYLDDNRDEEHGVDDEDNVFNNLEKKKNNEKKNNTNNRNQLNKRDNNNKNNNNKKKHKKTIIIQELNEYLKLNKIYLFPKKKKLDNTKKSIKKKKKKIKVNRLFNEFDT
;
A
#
# COMPACT_ATOMS: atom_id res chain seq x y z
N MET A 1 50.35 -3.29 -3.61
CA MET A 1 48.93 -2.89 -3.62
C MET A 1 48.74 -1.39 -3.77
N LYS A 2 49.20 -0.52 -2.85
CA LYS A 2 49.08 0.95 -3.04
C LYS A 2 49.72 1.41 -4.37
N ASN A 3 50.95 0.98 -4.65
CA ASN A 3 51.66 1.32 -5.89
C ASN A 3 50.98 0.71 -7.13
N THR A 4 50.44 -0.50 -7.01
CA THR A 4 49.67 -1.14 -8.09
C THR A 4 48.38 -0.39 -8.43
N VAL A 5 47.70 0.17 -7.42
CA VAL A 5 46.49 1.00 -7.63
C VAL A 5 46.86 2.35 -8.23
N LEU A 6 48.00 2.92 -7.84
CA LEU A 6 48.58 4.12 -8.44
C LEU A 6 48.82 3.93 -9.94
N GLU A 7 49.56 2.88 -10.30
CA GLU A 7 49.86 2.52 -11.70
C GLU A 7 48.57 2.32 -12.50
N LEU A 8 47.60 1.56 -11.97
CA LEU A 8 46.32 1.35 -12.65
C LEU A 8 45.53 2.65 -12.85
N LYS A 9 45.57 3.55 -11.87
CA LYS A 9 44.87 4.85 -11.94
C LYS A 9 45.53 5.78 -12.95
N GLU A 10 46.86 5.78 -13.03
CA GLU A 10 47.62 6.57 -14.02
C GLU A 10 47.35 6.07 -15.44
N ILE A 11 47.42 4.75 -15.65
CA ILE A 11 47.06 4.11 -16.93
C ILE A 11 45.64 4.51 -17.36
N GLU A 12 44.68 4.50 -16.43
CA GLU A 12 43.29 4.84 -16.73
C GLU A 12 43.08 6.33 -17.06
N ILE A 13 43.80 7.22 -16.37
CA ILE A 13 43.78 8.65 -16.70
C ILE A 13 44.40 8.88 -18.09
N GLU A 14 45.51 8.22 -18.42
CA GLU A 14 46.12 8.32 -19.75
C GLU A 14 45.22 7.75 -20.85
N LEU A 15 44.57 6.62 -20.60
CA LEU A 15 43.57 6.04 -21.51
C LEU A 15 42.40 7.00 -21.73
N SER A 16 41.87 7.64 -20.67
CA SER A 16 40.79 8.62 -20.83
C SER A 16 41.19 9.83 -21.68
N LYS A 17 42.41 10.36 -21.52
CA LYS A 17 42.91 11.51 -22.29
C LYS A 17 43.18 11.18 -23.75
N THR A 18 43.68 9.99 -24.04
CA THR A 18 43.93 9.51 -25.41
C THR A 18 42.64 9.22 -26.17
N LEU A 19 41.58 8.85 -25.46
CA LEU A 19 40.28 8.60 -26.05
C LEU A 19 39.51 9.90 -26.31
N GLU A 20 39.56 10.90 -25.41
CA GLU A 20 38.92 12.23 -25.60
C GLU A 20 39.36 12.97 -26.87
N SER A 21 40.54 12.64 -27.42
CA SER A 21 41.09 13.25 -28.64
C SER A 21 40.75 12.50 -29.94
N SER A 22 40.07 11.36 -29.86
CA SER A 22 39.70 10.53 -31.02
C SER A 22 38.21 10.69 -31.38
N GLU A 23 37.88 10.90 -32.66
CA GLU A 23 36.50 10.90 -33.17
C GLU A 23 35.78 9.55 -32.93
N GLU A 24 36.54 8.49 -32.63
CA GLU A 24 36.03 7.16 -32.26
C GLU A 24 35.33 7.10 -30.88
N TYR A 25 35.43 8.15 -30.05
CA TYR A 25 34.80 8.21 -28.72
C TYR A 25 33.27 8.04 -28.78
N GLN A 26 32.63 8.42 -29.89
CA GLN A 26 31.19 8.25 -30.07
C GLN A 26 30.80 6.81 -30.42
N LEU A 27 31.67 6.05 -31.10
CA LEU A 27 31.45 4.65 -31.49
C LEU A 27 31.88 3.65 -30.40
N SER A 28 32.82 4.04 -29.53
CA SER A 28 33.33 3.19 -28.45
C SER A 28 32.56 3.28 -27.13
N ASN A 29 31.57 4.18 -27.01
CA ASN A 29 30.68 4.27 -25.84
C ASN A 29 29.82 3.00 -25.60
N GLU A 30 29.75 2.09 -26.58
CA GLU A 30 29.14 0.76 -26.42
C GLU A 30 30.11 -0.33 -25.93
N LYS A 31 31.43 -0.10 -26.00
CA LYS A 31 32.42 -1.02 -25.44
C LYS A 31 32.78 -0.55 -24.04
N ASN A 32 32.20 -1.21 -23.03
CA ASN A 32 32.66 -1.11 -21.65
C ASN A 32 34.17 -1.39 -21.61
N PHE A 33 35.00 -0.36 -21.59
CA PHE A 33 36.42 -0.50 -21.27
C PHE A 33 36.50 -0.79 -19.77
N ASN A 34 36.29 -2.05 -19.42
CA ASN A 34 36.53 -2.54 -18.07
C ASN A 34 38.03 -2.49 -17.80
N THR A 35 38.45 -1.42 -17.13
CA THR A 35 39.79 -1.35 -16.55
C THR A 35 39.83 -2.23 -15.30
N ASN A 36 41.01 -2.76 -14.97
CA ASN A 36 41.21 -3.54 -13.75
C ASN A 36 40.79 -2.78 -12.47
N LEU A 37 40.83 -1.44 -12.50
CA LEU A 37 40.41 -0.60 -11.37
C LEU A 37 38.88 -0.41 -11.30
N SER A 38 38.20 -0.20 -12.43
CA SER A 38 36.74 -0.17 -12.51
C SER A 38 36.12 -1.50 -12.05
N ASP A 39 36.70 -2.63 -12.49
CA ASP A 39 36.27 -3.97 -12.08
C ASP A 39 36.54 -4.20 -10.58
N LEU A 40 37.68 -3.74 -10.05
CA LEU A 40 37.96 -3.80 -8.62
C LEU A 40 36.92 -3.02 -7.80
N LEU A 41 36.55 -1.81 -8.23
CA LEU A 41 35.54 -1.00 -7.54
C LEU A 41 34.16 -1.64 -7.58
N SER A 42 33.81 -2.24 -8.72
CA SER A 42 32.55 -2.97 -8.89
C SER A 42 32.53 -4.25 -8.05
N PHE A 43 33.63 -4.99 -7.97
CA PHE A 43 33.79 -6.13 -7.06
C PHE A 43 33.66 -5.69 -5.59
N MET A 44 34.31 -4.59 -5.22
CA MET A 44 34.20 -4.02 -3.88
C MET A 44 32.76 -3.60 -3.59
N SER A 45 32.07 -2.96 -4.54
CA SER A 45 30.66 -2.60 -4.40
C SER A 45 29.81 -3.82 -4.04
N ILE A 46 29.95 -4.92 -4.78
CA ILE A 46 29.23 -6.18 -4.51
C ILE A 46 29.64 -6.78 -3.15
N LEU A 47 30.92 -6.70 -2.80
CA LEU A 47 31.45 -7.30 -1.58
C LEU A 47 30.89 -6.63 -0.32
N TYR A 48 30.74 -5.30 -0.34
CA TYR A 48 30.26 -4.52 0.80
C TYR A 48 28.74 -4.33 0.82
N ASP A 49 28.05 -4.43 -0.32
CA ASP A 49 26.61 -4.19 -0.39
C ASP A 49 25.81 -5.10 0.56
N HIS A 50 24.81 -4.51 1.21
CA HIS A 50 23.98 -5.16 2.24
C HIS A 50 24.73 -5.75 3.45
N LYS A 51 26.01 -5.39 3.69
CA LYS A 51 26.81 -5.86 4.85
C LYS A 51 27.20 -4.70 5.77
N PRO A 52 26.31 -4.28 6.70
CA PRO A 52 26.52 -3.07 7.50
C PRO A 52 27.74 -3.14 8.42
N SER A 53 27.99 -4.28 9.07
CA SER A 53 29.13 -4.47 9.97
C SER A 53 30.48 -4.27 9.28
N ILE A 54 30.63 -4.85 8.09
CA ILE A 54 31.86 -4.78 7.29
C ILE A 54 32.03 -3.38 6.69
N SER A 55 30.94 -2.78 6.21
CA SER A 55 30.93 -1.42 5.66
C SER A 55 31.30 -0.36 6.69
N LEU A 56 30.74 -0.46 7.90
CA LEU A 56 31.05 0.43 9.00
C LEU A 56 32.51 0.28 9.45
N LYS A 57 33.02 -0.95 9.50
CA LYS A 57 34.44 -1.22 9.79
C LYS A 57 35.33 -0.58 8.73
N TYR A 58 34.97 -0.66 7.46
CA TYR A 58 35.71 -0.01 6.37
C TYR A 58 35.78 1.51 6.57
N LEU A 59 34.63 2.17 6.79
CA LEU A 59 34.54 3.62 6.98
C LEU A 59 35.28 4.13 8.23
N LYS A 60 35.42 3.30 9.27
CA LYS A 60 36.18 3.65 10.50
C LYS A 60 37.67 3.29 10.43
N SER A 61 38.08 2.52 9.43
CA SER A 61 39.45 2.00 9.34
C SER A 61 40.38 2.90 8.53
N LYS A 62 41.67 2.55 8.53
CA LYS A 62 42.67 3.15 7.62
C LYS A 62 42.33 2.95 6.14
N ASN A 63 41.46 2.00 5.80
CA ASN A 63 41.02 1.76 4.42
C ASN A 63 40.17 2.92 3.87
N LEU A 64 39.63 3.79 4.72
CA LEU A 64 38.99 5.02 4.27
C LEU A 64 39.93 5.90 3.42
N LYS A 65 41.25 5.84 3.67
CA LYS A 65 42.25 6.54 2.85
C LYS A 65 42.23 6.08 1.40
N PHE A 66 41.95 4.80 1.14
CA PHE A 66 41.82 4.28 -0.23
C PHE A 66 40.65 4.92 -0.97
N LEU A 67 39.52 5.12 -0.29
CA LEU A 67 38.34 5.78 -0.84
C LEU A 67 38.67 7.21 -1.27
N PHE A 68 39.27 8.01 -0.38
CA PHE A 68 39.69 9.36 -0.71
C PHE A 68 40.72 9.41 -1.83
N TYR A 69 41.70 8.51 -1.77
CA TYR A 69 42.78 8.44 -2.74
C TYR A 69 42.28 8.18 -4.17
N ILE A 70 41.31 7.29 -4.35
CA ILE A 70 40.68 7.08 -5.66
C ILE A 70 39.86 8.31 -6.06
N GLY A 71 39.12 8.88 -5.12
CA GLY A 71 38.28 10.05 -5.35
C GLY A 71 39.07 11.26 -5.88
N GLU A 72 40.27 11.53 -5.38
CA GLU A 72 41.07 12.75 -5.68
C GLU A 72 41.25 13.07 -7.18
N SER A 73 41.26 12.06 -8.05
CA SER A 73 41.26 12.28 -9.51
C SER A 73 40.38 11.23 -10.19
N LEU A 74 39.08 11.51 -10.19
CA LEU A 74 38.07 10.71 -10.86
C LEU A 74 38.07 11.03 -12.36
N SER A 75 38.52 10.07 -13.17
CA SER A 75 38.20 10.08 -14.60
C SER A 75 36.69 9.88 -14.79
N LEU A 76 36.17 10.25 -15.96
CA LEU A 76 34.78 9.98 -16.29
C LEU A 76 34.46 8.50 -16.07
N GLN A 77 35.25 7.58 -16.63
CA GLN A 77 35.09 6.11 -16.57
C GLN A 77 35.04 5.53 -15.14
N LEU A 78 35.81 6.11 -14.21
CA LEU A 78 35.81 5.67 -12.80
C LEU A 78 34.65 6.21 -11.98
N TYR A 79 33.96 7.25 -12.46
CA TYR A 79 32.97 7.96 -11.66
C TYR A 79 31.80 7.06 -11.22
N CYS A 80 31.22 6.29 -12.15
CA CYS A 80 30.12 5.39 -11.85
C CYS A 80 30.53 4.25 -10.91
N PRO A 81 31.59 3.45 -11.19
CA PRO A 81 32.09 2.41 -10.28
C PRO A 81 32.43 2.95 -8.89
N TYR A 82 33.08 4.12 -8.82
CA TYR A 82 33.42 4.76 -7.55
C TYR A 82 32.18 5.16 -6.75
N THR A 83 31.19 5.77 -7.42
CA THR A 83 29.93 6.17 -6.78
C THR A 83 29.14 4.97 -6.28
N GLU A 84 29.09 3.89 -7.07
CA GLU A 84 28.42 2.63 -6.70
C GLU A 84 29.17 1.91 -5.56
N PHE A 85 30.50 1.96 -5.53
CA PHE A 85 31.29 1.48 -4.38
C PHE A 85 31.01 2.33 -3.14
N PHE A 86 31.04 3.66 -3.23
CA PHE A 86 30.74 4.55 -2.10
C PHE A 86 29.32 4.31 -1.57
N LYS A 87 28.33 4.14 -2.45
CA LYS A 87 26.95 3.78 -2.10
C LYS A 87 26.87 2.44 -1.36
N SER A 88 27.62 1.42 -1.79
CA SER A 88 27.65 0.10 -1.15
C SER A 88 28.12 0.12 0.30
N LEU A 89 28.91 1.13 0.69
CA LEU A 89 29.36 1.30 2.07
C LEU A 89 28.25 1.85 2.99
N ILE A 90 27.13 2.28 2.42
CA ILE A 90 26.01 2.93 3.13
C ILE A 90 24.89 1.91 3.31
N ASN A 91 25.02 1.10 4.37
CA ASN A 91 24.08 0.00 4.65
C ASN A 91 23.31 0.16 5.97
N ASP A 92 23.64 1.16 6.77
CA ASP A 92 22.99 1.47 8.04
C ASP A 92 23.01 2.97 8.35
N THR A 93 22.34 3.35 9.43
CA THR A 93 22.20 4.75 9.87
C THR A 93 23.55 5.37 10.23
N LEU A 94 24.47 4.62 10.83
CA LEU A 94 25.79 5.11 11.23
C LEU A 94 26.71 5.34 10.03
N SER A 95 26.79 4.38 9.11
CA SER A 95 27.60 4.50 7.89
C SER A 95 27.09 5.63 7.00
N SER A 96 25.77 5.84 6.97
CA SER A 96 25.16 6.96 6.26
C SER A 96 25.53 8.32 6.85
N LYS A 97 25.54 8.45 8.19
CA LYS A 97 25.98 9.68 8.88
C LYS A 97 27.46 9.96 8.63
N ILE A 98 28.31 8.93 8.67
CA ILE A 98 29.74 9.08 8.37
C ILE A 98 29.91 9.50 6.91
N SER A 99 29.32 8.77 5.97
CA SER A 99 29.43 9.05 4.53
C SER A 99 28.95 10.44 4.16
N GLN A 100 27.90 10.92 4.82
CA GLN A 100 27.46 12.28 4.65
C GLN A 100 28.49 13.31 5.14
N ARG A 101 29.04 13.14 6.35
CA ARG A 101 30.09 14.03 6.87
C ARG A 101 31.31 14.03 5.95
N LEU A 102 31.64 12.88 5.36
CA LEU A 102 32.71 12.79 4.37
C LEU A 102 32.41 13.66 3.15
N LEU A 103 31.17 13.64 2.61
CA LEU A 103 30.77 14.47 1.47
C LEU A 103 30.72 15.97 1.78
N ILE A 104 30.37 16.35 3.02
CA ILE A 104 30.36 17.76 3.47
C ILE A 104 31.78 18.28 3.63
N ASN A 105 32.65 17.50 4.27
CA ASN A 105 34.03 17.90 4.55
C ASN A 105 34.99 17.55 3.42
N ASN A 106 34.48 17.03 2.29
CA ASN A 106 35.35 16.60 1.20
C ASN A 106 36.00 17.81 0.55
N LYS A 107 37.33 17.84 0.56
CA LYS A 107 38.09 18.89 -0.14
C LYS A 107 38.10 18.68 -1.66
N ASN A 108 37.70 17.49 -2.12
CA ASN A 108 37.63 17.19 -3.53
C ASN A 108 36.42 17.87 -4.19
N PRO A 109 36.63 18.82 -5.12
CA PRO A 109 35.55 19.53 -5.78
C PRO A 109 34.74 18.66 -6.76
N LEU A 110 35.21 17.45 -7.10
CA LEU A 110 34.55 16.54 -8.05
C LEU A 110 33.62 15.52 -7.37
N PHE A 111 33.65 15.42 -6.04
CA PHE A 111 32.86 14.44 -5.29
C PHE A 111 32.40 14.98 -3.94
N CYS A 112 31.57 16.02 -3.98
CA CYS A 112 30.97 16.66 -2.82
C CYS A 112 29.51 17.03 -3.10
N TRP A 113 28.77 17.47 -2.07
CA TRP A 113 27.37 17.89 -2.23
C TRP A 113 27.20 19.05 -3.21
N ASP A 114 28.09 20.04 -3.19
CA ASP A 114 28.02 21.18 -4.10
C ASP A 114 28.18 20.74 -5.56
N TYR A 115 29.10 19.81 -5.82
CA TYR A 115 29.27 19.22 -7.13
C TYR A 115 28.00 18.50 -7.60
N PHE A 116 27.40 17.67 -6.74
CA PHE A 116 26.16 16.96 -7.08
C PHE A 116 25.02 17.94 -7.42
N SER A 117 24.84 18.99 -6.62
CA SER A 117 23.85 20.03 -6.86
C SER A 117 24.12 20.77 -8.18
N ASN A 118 25.36 21.15 -8.43
CA ASN A 118 25.76 21.90 -9.63
C ASN A 118 25.58 21.07 -10.90
N ILE A 119 25.94 19.78 -10.88
CA ILE A 119 25.66 18.86 -11.99
C ILE A 119 24.17 18.80 -12.28
N LEU A 120 23.35 18.51 -11.26
CA LEU A 120 21.91 18.36 -11.47
C LEU A 120 21.28 19.67 -12.00
N LYS A 121 21.69 20.83 -11.46
CA LYS A 121 21.28 22.15 -11.96
C LYS A 121 21.70 22.38 -13.40
N LYS A 122 22.96 22.07 -13.75
CA LYS A 122 23.49 22.23 -15.12
C LYS A 122 22.62 21.47 -16.12
N TYR A 123 22.29 20.22 -15.83
CA TYR A 123 21.43 19.42 -16.72
C TYR A 123 19.98 19.91 -16.75
N CYS A 124 19.40 20.35 -15.63
CA CYS A 124 18.07 20.97 -15.66
C CYS A 124 18.02 22.24 -16.51
N LEU A 125 19.01 23.13 -16.36
CA LEU A 125 19.12 24.37 -17.14
C LEU A 125 19.32 24.07 -18.63
N PHE A 126 20.15 23.07 -18.94
CA PHE A 126 20.41 22.62 -20.29
C PHE A 126 19.11 22.23 -21.03
N TYR A 127 18.30 21.35 -20.46
CA TYR A 127 17.03 20.91 -21.08
C TYR A 127 15.99 22.04 -21.14
N ASN A 128 15.95 22.92 -20.14
CA ASN A 128 15.07 24.09 -20.17
C ASN A 128 15.44 25.06 -21.30
N ASN A 129 16.73 25.20 -21.62
CA ASN A 129 17.21 26.04 -22.70
C ASN A 129 16.96 25.41 -24.07
N GLN A 130 17.09 24.07 -24.21
CA GLN A 130 16.70 23.36 -25.44
C GLN A 130 15.23 23.62 -25.81
N LYS A 131 14.32 23.60 -24.83
CA LYS A 131 12.89 23.87 -25.07
C LYS A 131 12.61 25.28 -25.61
N LYS A 132 13.46 26.26 -25.26
CA LYS A 132 13.27 27.67 -25.65
C LYS A 132 13.90 27.99 -27.00
N ASN A 133 15.00 27.33 -27.36
CA ASN A 133 15.78 27.64 -28.56
C ASN A 133 15.89 26.41 -29.47
N SER A 134 14.95 26.24 -30.39
CA SER A 134 14.89 25.11 -31.34
C SER A 134 15.89 25.17 -32.51
N LEU A 135 16.73 26.22 -32.60
CA LEU A 135 17.55 26.52 -33.79
C LEU A 135 19.06 26.42 -33.59
N VAL A 136 19.55 26.01 -32.42
CA VAL A 136 21.00 25.90 -32.16
C VAL A 136 21.33 24.42 -31.94
N ASN A 137 22.43 23.92 -32.52
CA ASN A 137 22.98 22.59 -32.26
C ASN A 137 23.27 22.46 -30.75
N VAL A 138 22.32 21.93 -30.00
CA VAL A 138 22.45 21.83 -28.54
C VAL A 138 23.07 20.48 -28.19
N TYR A 139 24.21 20.52 -27.50
CA TYR A 139 24.95 19.38 -26.95
C TYR A 139 24.06 18.28 -26.36
N GLU A 140 23.81 17.16 -27.06
CA GLU A 140 23.05 16.07 -26.44
C GLU A 140 23.89 15.39 -25.35
N PRO A 141 23.36 15.23 -24.12
CA PRO A 141 24.10 14.58 -23.06
C PRO A 141 24.39 13.13 -23.44
N THR A 142 25.63 12.72 -23.25
CA THR A 142 26.05 11.36 -23.58
C THR A 142 25.37 10.34 -22.67
N ALA A 143 25.18 9.10 -23.16
CA ALA A 143 24.65 8.01 -22.33
C ALA A 143 25.47 7.82 -21.04
N TYR A 144 26.77 8.09 -21.11
CA TYR A 144 27.69 8.03 -20.00
C TYR A 144 27.40 9.11 -18.93
N GLU A 145 27.19 10.36 -19.34
CA GLU A 145 26.79 11.44 -18.42
C GLU A 145 25.47 11.16 -17.72
N LEU A 146 24.49 10.60 -18.44
CA LEU A 146 23.23 10.17 -17.85
C LEU A 146 23.45 9.05 -16.82
N SER A 147 24.40 8.15 -17.07
CA SER A 147 24.77 7.10 -16.10
C SER A 147 25.41 7.67 -14.83
N ILE A 148 26.22 8.73 -14.94
CA ILE A 148 26.78 9.46 -13.80
C ILE A 148 25.67 10.08 -12.97
N ILE A 149 24.73 10.80 -13.60
CA ILE A 149 23.58 11.40 -12.92
C ILE A 149 22.76 10.33 -12.21
N SER A 150 22.52 9.19 -12.87
CA SER A 150 21.84 8.06 -12.24
C SER A 150 22.58 7.53 -11.01
N ALA A 151 23.90 7.39 -11.06
CA ALA A 151 24.71 6.92 -9.94
C ALA A 151 24.67 7.91 -8.77
N ILE A 152 24.77 9.22 -9.06
CA ILE A 152 24.64 10.28 -8.06
C ILE A 152 23.27 10.21 -7.39
N LEU A 153 22.18 10.15 -8.15
CA LEU A 153 20.82 10.05 -7.60
C LEU A 153 20.65 8.81 -6.71
N LYS A 154 21.17 7.65 -7.13
CA LYS A 154 21.16 6.42 -6.30
C LYS A 154 21.93 6.60 -4.99
N LEU A 155 23.08 7.27 -5.03
CA LEU A 155 23.87 7.57 -3.84
C LEU A 155 23.10 8.51 -2.88
N ILE A 156 22.55 9.60 -3.41
CA ILE A 156 21.74 10.56 -2.66
C ILE A 156 20.53 9.86 -2.03
N CYS A 157 19.82 9.04 -2.80
CA CYS A 157 18.72 8.20 -2.35
C CYS A 157 19.15 7.31 -1.17
N ARG A 158 20.28 6.59 -1.28
CA ARG A 158 20.79 5.70 -0.23
C ARG A 158 21.14 6.44 1.07
N ILE A 159 21.78 7.61 0.95
CA ILE A 159 22.12 8.46 2.10
C ILE A 159 20.85 8.92 2.82
N PHE A 160 19.89 9.47 2.08
CA PHE A 160 18.65 9.94 2.69
C PHE A 160 17.81 8.80 3.26
N TYR A 161 17.80 7.62 2.62
CA TYR A 161 17.07 6.44 3.09
C TYR A 161 17.44 6.04 4.53
N TYR A 162 18.74 6.07 4.87
CA TYR A 162 19.24 5.65 6.19
C TYR A 162 19.44 6.80 7.19
N ASN A 163 19.54 8.05 6.75
CA ASN A 163 19.75 9.19 7.65
C ASN A 163 18.45 9.76 8.28
N ASN A 164 17.33 9.03 8.26
CA ASN A 164 16.03 9.50 8.78
C ASN A 164 15.92 9.60 10.31
N SER A 165 17.03 9.59 11.06
CA SER A 165 16.97 9.78 12.52
C SER A 165 16.89 11.28 12.86
N SER A 166 15.79 11.66 13.52
CA SER A 166 15.39 12.98 14.03
C SER A 166 16.39 13.77 14.90
N ILE A 167 17.62 13.28 15.07
CA ILE A 167 18.53 13.69 16.15
C ILE A 167 19.42 14.89 15.77
N ASN A 168 19.62 15.22 14.49
CA ASN A 168 20.46 16.37 14.09
C ASN A 168 19.72 17.31 13.12
N LYS A 169 18.94 18.25 13.66
CA LYS A 169 18.07 19.15 12.90
C LYS A 169 18.78 20.35 12.25
N ASN A 170 19.94 20.81 12.73
CA ASN A 170 20.30 22.23 12.52
C ASN A 170 21.19 22.57 11.31
N SER A 171 21.79 21.62 10.60
CA SER A 171 22.50 21.87 9.32
C SER A 171 22.10 20.91 8.19
N TYR A 172 21.26 19.94 8.52
CA TYR A 172 20.95 18.79 7.68
C TYR A 172 19.69 18.99 6.82
N LEU A 173 18.71 19.71 7.37
CA LEU A 173 17.46 20.02 6.69
C LEU A 173 17.69 20.88 5.44
N GLU A 174 18.54 21.92 5.53
CA GLU A 174 18.85 22.80 4.39
C GLU A 174 19.35 22.00 3.18
N SER A 175 20.21 21.01 3.40
CA SER A 175 20.74 20.16 2.32
C SER A 175 19.65 19.36 1.60
N LYS A 176 18.61 18.86 2.29
CA LYS A 176 17.48 18.15 1.66
C LYS A 176 16.64 19.08 0.80
N ILE A 177 16.36 20.27 1.34
CA ILE A 177 15.43 21.24 0.75
C ILE A 177 15.99 21.80 -0.55
N ILE A 178 17.31 22.02 -0.61
CA ILE A 178 17.99 22.53 -1.81
C ILE A 178 17.78 21.62 -3.03
N TYR A 179 17.65 20.30 -2.84
CA TYR A 179 17.43 19.37 -3.95
C TYR A 179 15.99 19.36 -4.46
N LEU A 180 14.99 19.71 -3.65
CA LEU A 180 13.58 19.56 -4.03
C LEU A 180 13.24 20.33 -5.32
N PRO A 181 13.53 21.65 -5.45
CA PRO A 181 13.25 22.37 -6.69
C PRO A 181 13.94 21.75 -7.91
N ILE A 182 15.19 21.28 -7.73
CA ILE A 182 15.99 20.70 -8.80
C ILE A 182 15.36 19.38 -9.28
N LEU A 183 14.98 18.51 -8.34
CA LEU A 183 14.36 17.21 -8.62
C LEU A 183 13.00 17.36 -9.31
N PHE A 184 12.15 18.28 -8.86
CA PHE A 184 10.86 18.54 -9.52
C PHE A 184 11.03 19.18 -10.90
N THR A 185 12.01 20.07 -11.08
CA THR A 185 12.37 20.58 -12.41
C THR A 185 12.84 19.44 -13.31
N PHE A 186 13.58 18.47 -12.77
CA PHE A 186 14.04 17.29 -13.49
C PHE A 186 12.85 16.44 -13.98
N LEU A 187 11.83 16.24 -13.16
CA LEU A 187 10.64 15.47 -13.55
C LEU A 187 9.82 16.13 -14.68
N ASN A 188 9.81 17.46 -14.73
CA ASN A 188 9.12 18.25 -15.75
C ASN A 188 9.84 18.34 -17.11
N ASN A 189 11.02 17.73 -17.21
CA ASN A 189 11.84 17.72 -18.42
C ASN A 189 11.81 16.36 -19.11
N SER A 190 12.16 16.35 -20.39
CA SER A 190 12.15 15.20 -21.30
C SER A 190 13.31 14.23 -21.06
N PHE A 191 13.57 13.89 -19.80
CA PHE A 191 14.57 12.88 -19.44
C PHE A 191 14.04 11.47 -19.64
N SER A 192 14.96 10.51 -19.78
CA SER A 192 14.62 9.08 -19.86
C SER A 192 13.86 8.61 -18.62
N THR A 193 12.94 7.65 -18.83
CA THR A 193 12.14 7.02 -17.76
C THR A 193 13.02 6.48 -16.64
N ASN A 194 14.18 5.90 -16.97
CA ASN A 194 15.15 5.41 -15.98
C ASN A 194 15.65 6.50 -15.02
N LEU A 195 15.91 7.71 -15.51
CA LEU A 195 16.34 8.82 -14.66
C LEU A 195 15.18 9.34 -13.82
N LYS A 196 13.98 9.50 -14.41
CA LYS A 196 12.77 9.88 -13.67
C LYS A 196 12.46 8.88 -12.55
N THR A 197 12.61 7.58 -12.80
CA THR A 197 12.56 6.51 -11.78
C THR A 197 13.52 6.80 -10.62
N GLN A 198 14.79 7.15 -10.90
CA GLN A 198 15.76 7.45 -9.83
C GLN A 198 15.42 8.74 -9.07
N VAL A 199 14.87 9.75 -9.75
CA VAL A 199 14.40 10.98 -9.11
C VAL A 199 13.25 10.67 -8.14
N PHE A 200 12.24 9.90 -8.57
CA PHE A 200 11.15 9.47 -7.69
C PHE A 200 11.64 8.64 -6.50
N ASN A 201 12.59 7.72 -6.70
CA ASN A 201 13.19 6.94 -5.60
C ASN A 201 13.93 7.83 -4.59
N THR A 202 14.60 8.88 -5.10
CA THR A 202 15.29 9.88 -4.27
C THR A 202 14.28 10.68 -3.47
N LEU A 203 13.22 11.20 -4.10
CA LEU A 203 12.12 11.91 -3.44
C LEU A 203 11.43 11.03 -2.38
N THR A 204 11.19 9.75 -2.68
CA THR A 204 10.64 8.75 -1.73
C THR A 204 11.52 8.62 -0.49
N SER A 205 12.84 8.71 -0.67
CA SER A 205 13.81 8.60 0.44
C SER A 205 13.88 9.89 1.26
N ILE A 206 13.70 11.04 0.63
CA ILE A 206 13.63 12.35 1.29
C ILE A 206 12.34 12.48 2.10
N SER A 207 11.19 12.01 1.58
CA SER A 207 9.86 12.13 2.21
C SER A 207 9.66 11.29 3.47
N ARG A 208 10.72 10.72 4.04
CA ARG A 208 10.71 9.97 5.29
C ARG A 208 10.97 10.85 6.50
N ASP A 209 10.79 12.14 6.33
CA ASP A 209 10.94 13.16 7.35
C ASP A 209 9.78 14.15 7.21
N GLU A 210 9.12 14.44 8.33
CA GLU A 210 7.84 15.13 8.39
C GLU A 210 7.94 16.53 7.75
N GLN A 211 8.96 17.30 8.17
CA GLN A 211 9.18 18.67 7.69
C GLN A 211 9.42 18.72 6.17
N THR A 212 10.15 17.75 5.63
CA THR A 212 10.37 17.70 4.18
C THR A 212 9.17 17.20 3.41
N THR A 213 8.30 16.41 4.03
CA THR A 213 7.10 15.89 3.37
C THR A 213 6.10 17.00 3.07
N GLU A 214 5.92 17.95 3.99
CA GLU A 214 5.11 19.16 3.77
C GLU A 214 5.61 19.98 2.57
N GLN A 215 6.92 20.21 2.49
CA GLN A 215 7.52 20.93 1.37
C GLN A 215 7.40 20.15 0.06
N ILE A 216 7.55 18.83 0.11
CA ILE A 216 7.35 17.97 -1.06
C ILE A 216 5.91 18.08 -1.56
N TRP A 217 4.89 18.14 -0.69
CA TRP A 217 3.52 18.41 -1.11
C TRP A 217 3.39 19.74 -1.85
N TYR A 218 4.00 20.80 -1.31
CA TYR A 218 4.00 22.11 -1.97
C TYR A 218 4.65 22.08 -3.37
N PHE A 219 5.82 21.44 -3.50
CA PHE A 219 6.47 21.28 -4.81
C PHE A 219 5.71 20.34 -5.75
N LEU A 220 5.04 19.31 -5.23
CA LEU A 220 4.23 18.39 -6.02
C LEU A 220 3.05 19.08 -6.69
N PHE A 221 2.35 19.96 -5.97
CA PHE A 221 1.24 20.71 -6.55
C PHE A 221 1.75 21.77 -7.54
N SER A 222 2.71 22.60 -7.13
CA SER A 222 3.25 23.66 -7.98
C SER A 222 3.95 23.17 -9.27
N SER A 223 4.45 21.94 -9.29
CA SER A 223 5.15 21.38 -10.46
C SER A 223 4.22 20.90 -11.58
N ASN A 224 2.92 20.72 -11.35
CA ASN A 224 1.97 20.25 -12.36
C ASN A 224 2.44 18.98 -13.11
N LEU A 225 2.98 18.00 -12.37
CA LEU A 225 3.59 16.78 -12.95
C LEU A 225 2.66 15.99 -13.89
N LEU A 226 1.34 16.08 -13.70
CA LEU A 226 0.35 15.32 -14.48
C LEU A 226 -0.01 15.99 -15.81
N SER A 227 -0.16 17.32 -15.81
CA SER A 227 -0.73 18.11 -16.90
C SER A 227 0.32 18.74 -17.81
N SER A 228 1.60 18.64 -17.46
CA SER A 228 2.68 19.19 -18.29
C SER A 228 2.80 18.47 -19.65
N LYS A 229 3.28 19.18 -20.68
CA LYS A 229 3.45 18.64 -22.05
C LYS A 229 4.40 17.43 -22.12
N GLU A 230 5.15 17.17 -21.06
CA GLU A 230 6.08 16.06 -20.83
C GLU A 230 5.78 15.38 -19.48
N GLY A 231 4.52 15.40 -19.08
CA GLY A 231 4.07 14.93 -17.79
C GLY A 231 3.96 13.41 -17.72
N LEU A 232 3.80 12.93 -16.49
CA LEU A 232 3.74 11.51 -16.16
C LEU A 232 2.66 10.75 -16.96
N LEU A 233 1.53 11.41 -17.26
CA LEU A 233 0.46 10.82 -18.06
C LEU A 233 0.91 10.54 -19.50
N LYS A 234 1.63 11.47 -20.12
CA LYS A 234 2.14 11.32 -21.48
C LYS A 234 3.20 10.24 -21.53
N ASP A 235 4.13 10.20 -20.57
CA ASP A 235 5.18 9.18 -20.53
C ASP A 235 4.59 7.79 -20.30
N LEU A 236 3.55 7.68 -19.45
CA LEU A 236 2.80 6.45 -19.26
C LEU A 236 2.14 5.98 -20.57
N GLU A 237 1.50 6.88 -21.31
CA GLU A 237 0.74 6.52 -22.51
C GLU A 237 1.61 6.33 -23.75
N THR A 238 2.72 7.05 -23.89
CA THR A 238 3.56 7.06 -25.10
C THR A 238 4.85 6.25 -24.98
N VAL A 239 5.46 6.17 -23.79
CA VAL A 239 6.76 5.51 -23.59
C VAL A 239 6.57 4.17 -22.88
N GLU A 240 6.03 4.16 -21.66
CA GLU A 240 5.92 2.94 -20.87
C GLU A 240 4.90 1.95 -21.46
N SER A 241 3.78 2.44 -22.02
CA SER A 241 2.76 1.56 -22.62
C SER A 241 3.24 0.83 -23.86
N VAL A 242 4.11 1.46 -24.64
CA VAL A 242 4.69 0.90 -25.87
C VAL A 242 5.76 -0.13 -25.51
N ASN A 243 6.63 0.22 -24.55
CA ASN A 243 7.73 -0.64 -24.12
C ASN A 243 7.28 -1.81 -23.24
N GLY A 244 6.13 -1.70 -22.55
CA GLY A 244 5.59 -2.71 -21.64
C GLY A 244 6.35 -2.84 -20.31
N ASN A 245 7.20 -1.85 -19.98
CA ASN A 245 7.96 -1.73 -18.74
C ASN A 245 7.55 -0.43 -18.03
N TYR A 246 7.16 -0.52 -16.76
CA TYR A 246 6.51 0.57 -16.02
C TYR A 246 7.33 1.07 -14.81
N SER A 247 8.64 1.27 -14.99
CA SER A 247 9.55 1.61 -13.90
C SER A 247 9.28 3.00 -13.32
N GLU A 248 8.93 3.98 -14.16
CA GLU A 248 8.63 5.34 -13.72
C GLU A 248 7.32 5.37 -12.94
N LEU A 249 6.27 4.75 -13.50
CA LEU A 249 4.98 4.64 -12.82
C LEU A 249 5.10 3.94 -11.46
N ILE A 250 5.86 2.84 -11.37
CA ILE A 250 6.06 2.13 -10.10
C ILE A 250 6.74 3.03 -9.07
N SER A 251 7.82 3.73 -9.47
CA SER A 251 8.53 4.64 -8.57
C SER A 251 7.69 5.84 -8.16
N PHE A 252 6.90 6.42 -9.07
CA PHE A 252 5.93 7.45 -8.74
C PHE A 252 4.91 6.96 -7.69
N LEU A 253 4.34 5.77 -7.87
CA LEU A 253 3.37 5.23 -6.91
C LEU A 253 4.00 4.94 -5.54
N TYR A 254 5.26 4.53 -5.49
CA TYR A 254 6.01 4.39 -4.23
C TYR A 254 6.24 5.73 -3.54
N PHE A 255 6.66 6.73 -4.31
CA PHE A 255 6.84 8.11 -3.85
C PHE A 255 5.53 8.68 -3.32
N PHE A 256 4.44 8.57 -4.08
CA PHE A 256 3.15 9.08 -3.66
C PHE A 256 2.66 8.38 -2.38
N ASN A 257 2.88 7.07 -2.26
CA ASN A 257 2.56 6.32 -1.04
C ASN A 257 3.40 6.77 0.17
N SER A 258 4.64 7.23 -0.01
CA SER A 258 5.48 7.65 1.12
C SER A 258 5.08 9.00 1.69
N LEU A 259 4.37 9.85 0.94
CA LEU A 259 3.87 11.13 1.41
C LEU A 259 2.79 11.01 2.49
N PHE A 260 2.06 9.88 2.51
CA PHE A 260 1.01 9.60 3.50
C PHE A 260 1.54 8.91 4.76
N TYR A 261 2.85 8.78 4.93
CA TYR A 261 3.42 8.14 6.12
C TYR A 261 3.21 8.98 7.38
N TYR A 262 3.28 10.31 7.24
CA TYR A 262 3.02 11.27 8.30
C TYR A 262 1.61 11.86 8.14
N SER A 263 0.93 12.06 9.26
CA SER A 263 -0.37 12.75 9.33
C SER A 263 -0.16 14.26 9.25
N ILE A 264 0.23 14.75 8.08
CA ILE A 264 0.47 16.18 7.81
C ILE A 264 -0.76 16.75 7.10
N GLU A 265 -1.10 18.00 7.42
CA GLU A 265 -2.11 18.74 6.68
C GLU A 265 -1.64 18.97 5.24
N ILE A 266 -2.35 18.39 4.29
CA ILE A 266 -2.08 18.61 2.87
C ILE A 266 -2.38 20.08 2.56
N PRO A 267 -1.43 20.82 1.93
CA PRO A 267 -1.63 22.24 1.66
C PRO A 267 -2.86 22.46 0.76
N ASN A 268 -3.73 23.37 1.15
CA ASN A 268 -5.01 23.67 0.48
C ASN A 268 -4.88 24.73 -0.63
N ASN A 269 -3.66 25.08 -1.03
CA ASN A 269 -3.39 26.28 -1.83
C ASN A 269 -3.77 26.12 -3.31
N GLU A 270 -4.04 24.89 -3.78
CA GLU A 270 -4.47 24.63 -5.16
C GLU A 270 -5.92 24.17 -5.24
N PRO A 271 -6.68 24.61 -6.28
CA PRO A 271 -8.12 24.38 -6.38
C PRO A 271 -8.48 22.90 -6.53
N ASN A 272 -7.66 22.11 -7.23
CA ASN A 272 -7.89 20.68 -7.40
C ASN A 272 -7.10 19.81 -6.41
N GLY A 273 -5.99 20.31 -5.86
CA GLY A 273 -5.20 19.62 -4.84
C GLY A 273 -4.90 18.15 -5.20
N LEU A 274 -5.35 17.22 -4.34
CA LEU A 274 -5.15 15.78 -4.54
C LEU A 274 -6.03 15.15 -5.63
N LEU A 275 -7.06 15.86 -6.10
CA LEU A 275 -8.09 15.31 -6.97
C LEU A 275 -7.54 14.88 -8.33
N ASP A 276 -6.60 15.65 -8.90
CA ASP A 276 -6.00 15.33 -10.19
C ASP A 276 -5.13 14.06 -10.11
N TYR A 277 -4.37 13.92 -9.03
CA TYR A 277 -3.59 12.71 -8.73
C TYR A 277 -4.49 11.50 -8.50
N LEU A 278 -5.64 11.71 -7.86
CA LEU A 278 -6.64 10.68 -7.71
C LEU A 278 -7.18 10.20 -9.06
N TYR A 279 -7.66 11.11 -9.92
CA TYR A 279 -8.17 10.75 -11.25
C TYR A 279 -7.10 10.05 -12.09
N PHE A 280 -5.86 10.50 -12.02
CA PHE A 280 -4.74 9.80 -12.65
C PHE A 280 -4.60 8.36 -12.13
N ILE A 281 -4.63 8.13 -10.82
CA ILE A 281 -4.51 6.79 -10.22
C ILE A 281 -5.70 5.90 -10.56
N VAL A 282 -6.93 6.42 -10.51
CA VAL A 282 -8.15 5.63 -10.74
C VAL A 282 -8.38 5.41 -12.23
N ASP A 283 -8.53 6.48 -13.00
CA ASP A 283 -9.01 6.42 -14.38
C ASP A 283 -7.89 6.09 -15.36
N HIS A 284 -6.71 6.68 -15.16
CA HIS A 284 -5.59 6.42 -16.05
C HIS A 284 -4.82 5.17 -15.65
N ILE A 285 -4.65 4.82 -14.38
CA ILE A 285 -3.84 3.64 -14.01
C ILE A 285 -4.71 2.41 -13.75
N LEU A 286 -5.56 2.42 -12.72
CA LEU A 286 -6.28 1.24 -12.21
C LEU A 286 -7.29 0.68 -13.21
N LEU A 287 -8.19 1.51 -13.73
CA LEU A 287 -9.24 1.06 -14.64
C LEU A 287 -8.68 0.60 -15.99
N LYS A 288 -7.55 1.17 -16.41
CA LYS A 288 -6.86 0.79 -17.66
C LYS A 288 -5.82 -0.33 -17.51
N ILE A 289 -5.58 -0.83 -16.30
CA ILE A 289 -4.49 -1.79 -16.02
C ILE A 289 -4.64 -3.14 -16.75
N ASN A 290 -5.85 -3.50 -17.19
CA ASN A 290 -6.06 -4.74 -17.94
C ASN A 290 -5.93 -4.58 -19.44
N TYR A 291 -5.96 -3.35 -19.95
CA TYR A 291 -5.84 -3.03 -21.38
C TYR A 291 -4.40 -2.76 -21.81
N ARG A 292 -3.50 -2.55 -20.85
CA ARG A 292 -2.06 -2.35 -21.07
C ARG A 292 -1.30 -3.65 -21.27
N LYS A 293 -0.25 -3.60 -22.09
CA LYS A 293 0.72 -4.69 -22.28
C LYS A 293 1.73 -4.67 -21.14
N TYR A 294 2.05 -5.84 -20.58
CA TYR A 294 3.06 -5.97 -19.54
C TYR A 294 4.03 -7.08 -19.93
N ASN A 295 5.31 -6.76 -20.01
CA ASN A 295 6.35 -7.77 -20.23
C ASN A 295 6.49 -8.66 -19.00
N ASN A 296 6.35 -8.06 -17.80
CA ASN A 296 6.45 -8.75 -16.53
C ASN A 296 5.08 -8.77 -15.80
N PRO A 297 4.46 -9.94 -15.58
CA PRO A 297 3.18 -10.03 -14.87
C PRO A 297 3.29 -9.58 -13.39
N MET A 298 4.49 -9.60 -12.81
CA MET A 298 4.72 -9.12 -11.45
C MET A 298 4.55 -7.61 -11.35
N GLU A 299 5.01 -6.86 -12.36
CA GLU A 299 4.86 -5.39 -12.40
C GLU A 299 3.39 -4.99 -12.39
N LYS A 300 2.56 -5.68 -13.18
CA LYS A 300 1.11 -5.47 -13.18
C LYS A 300 0.50 -5.59 -11.78
N GLU A 301 0.89 -6.61 -11.01
CA GLU A 301 0.37 -6.79 -9.65
C GLU A 301 1.02 -5.81 -8.64
N ILE A 302 2.25 -5.34 -8.89
CA ILE A 302 2.87 -4.27 -8.08
C ILE A 302 2.12 -2.95 -8.27
N ILE A 303 1.88 -2.53 -9.51
CA ILE A 303 1.15 -1.30 -9.83
C ILE A 303 -0.23 -1.35 -9.19
N LYS A 304 -0.97 -2.44 -9.39
CA LYS A 304 -2.29 -2.63 -8.80
C LYS A 304 -2.29 -2.46 -7.28
N TYR A 305 -1.36 -3.14 -6.61
CA TYR A 305 -1.21 -3.04 -5.16
C TYR A 305 -0.92 -1.61 -4.70
N LEU A 306 0.04 -0.93 -5.34
CA LEU A 306 0.43 0.42 -4.94
C LEU A 306 -0.68 1.45 -5.22
N SER A 307 -1.37 1.36 -6.35
CA SER A 307 -2.50 2.23 -6.66
C SER A 307 -3.63 2.07 -5.64
N LEU A 308 -3.97 0.83 -5.27
CA LEU A 308 -4.98 0.58 -4.23
C LEU A 308 -4.51 1.06 -2.85
N LYS A 309 -3.23 0.92 -2.54
CA LYS A 309 -2.67 1.42 -1.29
C LYS A 309 -2.76 2.95 -1.21
N ASN A 310 -2.53 3.66 -2.31
CA ASN A 310 -2.71 5.11 -2.38
C ASN A 310 -4.17 5.51 -2.17
N ILE A 311 -5.11 4.81 -2.81
CA ILE A 311 -6.56 5.01 -2.58
C ILE A 311 -6.91 4.79 -1.11
N TYR A 312 -6.42 3.71 -0.51
CA TYR A 312 -6.63 3.41 0.90
C TYR A 312 -6.08 4.51 1.82
N ASN A 313 -4.88 5.02 1.55
CA ASN A 313 -4.30 6.09 2.35
C ASN A 313 -5.12 7.39 2.27
N ILE A 314 -5.59 7.76 1.08
CA ILE A 314 -6.45 8.94 0.90
C ILE A 314 -7.74 8.77 1.69
N LEU A 315 -8.39 7.60 1.58
CA LEU A 315 -9.61 7.28 2.33
C LEU A 315 -9.39 7.25 3.84
N LYS A 316 -8.22 6.80 4.30
CA LYS A 316 -7.87 6.71 5.72
C LYS A 316 -7.75 8.09 6.38
N ILE A 317 -7.31 9.09 5.62
CA ILE A 317 -7.15 10.46 6.10
C ILE A 317 -8.47 11.24 5.98
N TYR A 318 -9.42 10.74 5.18
CA TYR A 318 -10.70 11.38 4.99
C TYR A 318 -11.69 11.08 6.14
N GLU A 319 -12.13 12.13 6.81
CA GLU A 319 -13.22 12.10 7.77
C GLU A 319 -14.43 12.87 7.22
N PRO A 320 -15.59 12.23 7.04
CA PRO A 320 -16.78 12.90 6.52
C PRO A 320 -17.24 14.05 7.41
N THR A 321 -17.47 15.22 6.80
CA THR A 321 -18.06 16.38 7.46
C THR A 321 -19.24 16.94 6.65
N SER A 322 -20.15 17.68 7.29
CA SER A 322 -21.30 18.28 6.60
C SER A 322 -20.90 19.32 5.55
N ILE A 323 -19.73 19.94 5.69
CA ILE A 323 -19.19 20.95 4.76
C ILE A 323 -18.81 20.30 3.42
N ASP A 324 -18.41 19.02 3.42
CA ASP A 324 -18.02 18.28 2.22
C ASP A 324 -19.16 18.16 1.19
N PHE A 325 -20.41 18.36 1.61
CA PHE A 325 -21.58 18.27 0.74
C PHE A 325 -21.96 19.61 0.12
N ASN A 326 -21.23 20.68 0.46
CA ASN A 326 -21.38 22.00 -0.14
C ASN A 326 -20.22 22.23 -1.12
N GLU A 327 -20.47 22.14 -2.43
CA GLU A 327 -19.42 22.21 -3.48
C GLU A 327 -18.48 23.43 -3.38
N ASN A 328 -18.98 24.54 -2.80
CA ASN A 328 -18.24 25.80 -2.67
C ASN A 328 -17.32 25.88 -1.43
N GLU A 329 -17.45 24.98 -0.47
CA GLU A 329 -16.78 25.07 0.84
C GLU A 329 -15.82 23.91 1.13
N ILE A 330 -15.77 22.89 0.26
CA ILE A 330 -14.91 21.72 0.43
C ILE A 330 -13.45 22.13 0.31
N LYS A 331 -12.65 21.84 1.34
CA LYS A 331 -11.19 21.98 1.26
C LYS A 331 -10.64 21.07 0.16
N SER A 332 -9.73 21.58 -0.68
CA SER A 332 -9.17 20.81 -1.79
C SER A 332 -8.46 19.52 -1.34
N SER A 333 -7.88 19.50 -0.14
CA SER A 333 -7.31 18.28 0.47
C SER A 333 -8.35 17.20 0.79
N GLN A 334 -9.57 17.58 1.19
CA GLN A 334 -10.65 16.66 1.56
C GLN A 334 -11.48 16.21 0.35
N LYS A 335 -11.54 17.04 -0.70
CA LYS A 335 -12.30 16.77 -1.93
C LYS A 335 -11.96 15.42 -2.57
N ALA A 336 -10.69 15.04 -2.61
CA ALA A 336 -10.27 13.74 -3.15
C ALA A 336 -10.81 12.55 -2.32
N GLY A 337 -10.85 12.68 -1.00
CA GLY A 337 -11.42 11.68 -0.10
C GLY A 337 -12.93 11.54 -0.28
N PHE A 338 -13.64 12.67 -0.31
CA PHE A 338 -15.07 12.74 -0.57
C PHE A 338 -15.44 12.09 -1.92
N GLU A 339 -14.79 12.50 -3.01
CA GLU A 339 -15.02 11.97 -4.36
C GLU A 339 -14.74 10.46 -4.44
N LEU A 340 -13.67 9.98 -3.80
CA LEU A 340 -13.40 8.54 -3.70
C LEU A 340 -14.51 7.80 -2.98
N PHE A 341 -14.93 8.32 -1.83
CA PHE A 341 -15.95 7.71 -0.99
C PHE A 341 -17.28 7.62 -1.74
N LEU A 342 -17.68 8.72 -2.38
CA LEU A 342 -18.89 8.81 -3.21
C LEU A 342 -18.84 7.82 -4.38
N ASN A 343 -17.74 7.81 -5.15
CA ASN A 343 -17.58 6.91 -6.30
C ASN A 343 -17.70 5.43 -5.93
N ILE A 344 -17.28 5.04 -4.72
CA ILE A 344 -17.38 3.65 -4.26
C ILE A 344 -18.78 3.34 -3.72
N ILE A 345 -19.39 4.24 -2.95
CA ILE A 345 -20.75 4.05 -2.41
C ILE A 345 -21.77 3.90 -3.53
N GLU A 346 -21.69 4.75 -4.55
CA GLU A 346 -22.59 4.70 -5.71
C GLU A 346 -22.38 3.46 -6.60
N GLY A 347 -21.40 2.60 -6.28
CA GLY A 347 -21.19 1.35 -6.98
C GLY A 347 -20.68 1.50 -8.41
N ARG A 348 -19.98 2.62 -8.70
CA ARG A 348 -19.39 2.90 -10.01
C ARG A 348 -18.25 1.91 -10.34
N ASN A 349 -17.50 2.22 -11.40
CA ASN A 349 -16.44 1.37 -11.95
C ASN A 349 -15.42 0.89 -10.91
N LEU A 350 -15.07 1.73 -9.93
CA LEU A 350 -14.08 1.42 -8.90
C LEU A 350 -14.56 0.28 -7.98
N LEU A 351 -15.81 0.31 -7.49
CA LEU A 351 -16.35 -0.78 -6.68
C LEU A 351 -16.34 -2.11 -7.45
N ASN A 352 -16.85 -2.09 -8.69
CA ASN A 352 -16.88 -3.30 -9.52
C ASN A 352 -15.47 -3.84 -9.78
N TYR A 353 -14.48 -2.96 -9.90
CA TYR A 353 -13.08 -3.33 -10.03
C TYR A 353 -12.50 -3.96 -8.74
N LEU A 354 -12.76 -3.37 -7.56
CA LEU A 354 -12.37 -3.94 -6.27
C LEU A 354 -12.96 -5.34 -6.06
N ILE A 355 -14.24 -5.51 -6.37
CA ILE A 355 -14.94 -6.79 -6.29
C ILE A 355 -14.31 -7.83 -7.24
N LYS A 356 -13.98 -7.43 -8.47
CA LYS A 356 -13.28 -8.31 -9.43
C LYS A 356 -11.92 -8.80 -8.89
N ILE A 357 -11.17 -7.94 -8.18
CA ILE A 357 -9.91 -8.33 -7.55
C ILE A 357 -10.14 -9.38 -6.47
N ILE A 358 -11.14 -9.16 -5.62
CA ILE A 358 -11.47 -10.04 -4.49
C ILE A 358 -11.92 -11.42 -4.99
N ILE A 359 -12.77 -11.45 -6.02
CA ILE A 359 -13.27 -12.69 -6.63
C ILE A 359 -12.17 -13.46 -7.39
N LYS A 360 -11.07 -12.79 -7.77
CA LYS A 360 -10.00 -13.40 -8.56
C LYS A 360 -9.49 -14.69 -7.91
N LYS A 361 -9.32 -15.71 -8.75
CA LYS A 361 -8.70 -16.98 -8.33
C LYS A 361 -7.21 -16.77 -8.10
N ILE A 362 -6.71 -17.32 -7.00
CA ILE A 362 -5.28 -17.25 -6.67
C ILE A 362 -4.58 -18.48 -7.26
N PRO A 363 -3.47 -18.29 -7.97
CA PRO A 363 -2.70 -19.40 -8.50
C PRO A 363 -2.21 -20.29 -7.35
N GLN A 364 -2.50 -21.59 -7.42
CA GLN A 364 -2.16 -22.57 -6.39
C GLN A 364 -0.72 -23.11 -6.53
N LYS A 365 -0.09 -22.95 -7.71
CA LYS A 365 1.24 -23.50 -8.00
C LYS A 365 2.35 -22.73 -7.28
N GLU A 366 3.31 -23.45 -6.70
CA GLU A 366 4.45 -22.89 -5.94
C GLU A 366 5.40 -22.05 -6.79
N ILE A 367 5.51 -22.34 -8.09
CA ILE A 367 6.31 -21.59 -9.07
C ILE A 367 5.95 -20.09 -9.06
N PHE A 368 4.75 -19.74 -8.60
CA PHE A 368 4.27 -18.35 -8.49
C PHE A 368 4.28 -17.79 -7.06
N LYS A 369 5.08 -18.30 -6.12
CA LYS A 369 5.05 -17.87 -4.70
C LYS A 369 5.15 -16.34 -4.52
N LYS A 370 6.09 -15.66 -5.19
CA LYS A 370 6.23 -14.19 -5.11
C LYS A 370 5.01 -13.45 -5.67
N LEU A 371 4.52 -13.90 -6.84
CA LEU A 371 3.32 -13.34 -7.48
C LEU A 371 2.08 -13.54 -6.61
N ARG A 372 1.93 -14.73 -6.03
CA ARG A 372 0.86 -15.09 -5.10
C ARG A 372 0.84 -14.15 -3.90
N LEU A 373 1.98 -13.95 -3.22
CA LEU A 373 2.06 -13.03 -2.08
C LEU A 373 1.63 -11.61 -2.46
N LYS A 374 1.93 -11.16 -3.69
CA LYS A 374 1.52 -9.83 -4.16
C LYS A 374 0.03 -9.75 -4.47
N ILE A 375 -0.55 -10.80 -5.07
CA ILE A 375 -2.01 -10.91 -5.27
C ILE A 375 -2.72 -10.93 -3.92
N GLU A 376 -2.23 -11.69 -2.95
CA GLU A 376 -2.80 -11.76 -1.60
C GLU A 376 -2.79 -10.38 -0.93
N LYS A 377 -1.66 -9.65 -0.98
CA LYS A 377 -1.58 -8.26 -0.50
C LYS A 377 -2.55 -7.30 -1.22
N THR A 378 -2.80 -7.55 -2.51
CA THR A 378 -3.77 -6.75 -3.30
C THR A 378 -5.21 -7.04 -2.86
N ILE A 379 -5.53 -8.30 -2.57
CA ILE A 379 -6.83 -8.69 -2.02
C ILE A 379 -7.01 -8.10 -0.62
N GLU A 380 -5.99 -8.19 0.23
CA GLU A 380 -5.98 -7.61 1.58
C GLU A 380 -6.32 -6.11 1.55
N ILE A 381 -5.60 -5.31 0.76
CA ILE A 381 -5.86 -3.87 0.67
C ILE A 381 -7.24 -3.56 0.05
N SER A 382 -7.72 -4.38 -0.89
CA SER A 382 -9.07 -4.21 -1.46
C SER A 382 -10.16 -4.45 -0.41
N LEU A 383 -9.97 -5.44 0.46
CA LEU A 383 -10.88 -5.70 1.58
C LEU A 383 -10.80 -4.57 2.61
N GLN A 384 -9.61 -4.05 2.92
CA GLN A 384 -9.44 -2.91 3.83
C GLN A 384 -10.18 -1.67 3.35
N ILE A 385 -10.15 -1.38 2.04
CA ILE A 385 -10.93 -0.28 1.45
C ILE A 385 -12.43 -0.49 1.67
N ILE A 386 -12.95 -1.69 1.36
CA ILE A 386 -14.38 -1.99 1.55
C ILE A 386 -14.78 -1.90 3.02
N HIS A 387 -13.96 -2.44 3.91
CA HIS A 387 -14.19 -2.37 5.36
C HIS A 387 -14.25 -0.92 5.85
N LEU A 388 -13.30 -0.08 5.44
CA LEU A 388 -13.24 1.32 5.84
C LEU A 388 -14.46 2.10 5.37
N ILE A 389 -14.95 1.82 4.17
CA ILE A 389 -16.16 2.47 3.64
C ILE A 389 -17.39 2.00 4.40
N LEU A 390 -17.52 0.70 4.69
CA LEU A 390 -18.62 0.18 5.50
C LEU A 390 -18.63 0.77 6.91
N SER A 391 -17.47 0.89 7.57
CA SER A 391 -17.39 1.44 8.92
C SER A 391 -17.76 2.92 8.97
N ASN A 392 -17.44 3.68 7.92
CA ASN A 392 -17.67 5.13 7.88
C ASN A 392 -18.98 5.52 7.18
N GLN A 393 -19.69 4.57 6.58
CA GLN A 393 -20.89 4.82 5.77
C GLN A 393 -21.99 5.54 6.57
N GLU A 394 -22.23 5.12 7.82
CA GLU A 394 -23.27 5.72 8.66
C GLU A 394 -22.97 7.19 8.96
N ASN A 395 -21.73 7.51 9.29
CA ASN A 395 -21.30 8.90 9.51
C ASN A 395 -21.47 9.71 8.22
N PHE A 396 -21.02 9.20 7.06
CA PHE A 396 -21.17 9.91 5.79
C PHE A 396 -22.63 10.21 5.43
N LEU A 397 -23.54 9.23 5.61
CA LEU A 397 -24.97 9.42 5.37
C LEU A 397 -25.59 10.43 6.35
N PHE A 398 -25.16 10.39 7.62
CA PHE A 398 -25.60 11.36 8.63
C PHE A 398 -25.16 12.79 8.29
N GLN A 399 -23.91 12.98 7.87
CA GLN A 399 -23.41 14.29 7.43
C GLN A 399 -24.12 14.80 6.17
N ASN A 400 -24.41 13.91 5.20
CA ASN A 400 -25.23 14.24 4.02
C ASN A 400 -26.61 14.78 4.43
N GLN A 401 -27.28 14.11 5.39
CA GLN A 401 -28.58 14.55 5.90
C GLN A 401 -28.51 15.92 6.58
N ILE A 402 -27.46 16.18 7.37
CA ILE A 402 -27.26 17.48 8.03
C ILE A 402 -27.08 18.60 7.00
N SER A 403 -26.30 18.35 5.95
CA SER A 403 -26.06 19.32 4.89
C SER A 403 -27.30 19.65 4.03
N LYS A 404 -28.37 18.84 4.14
CA LYS A 404 -29.58 18.90 3.31
C LYS A 404 -29.28 18.78 1.80
N ASN A 405 -28.16 18.17 1.43
CA ASN A 405 -27.81 17.97 0.05
C ASN A 405 -28.82 16.99 -0.62
N PRO A 406 -29.30 17.27 -1.85
CA PRO A 406 -30.29 16.44 -2.55
C PRO A 406 -29.77 15.05 -2.99
N LEU A 407 -28.50 14.72 -2.79
CA LEU A 407 -27.93 13.43 -3.16
C LEU A 407 -28.67 12.26 -2.47
N LYS A 408 -29.44 11.52 -3.27
CA LYS A 408 -30.12 10.28 -2.85
C LYS A 408 -29.12 9.13 -2.83
N LEU A 409 -28.37 9.02 -1.74
CA LEU A 409 -27.43 7.92 -1.55
C LEU A 409 -28.17 6.66 -1.09
N GLN A 410 -27.99 5.58 -1.85
CA GLN A 410 -28.36 4.25 -1.39
C GLN A 410 -27.34 3.76 -0.35
N THR A 411 -27.77 2.91 0.58
CA THR A 411 -26.83 2.28 1.51
C THR A 411 -25.85 1.39 0.74
N PHE A 412 -24.55 1.56 0.98
CA PHE A 412 -23.52 0.75 0.33
C PHE A 412 -23.66 -0.75 0.64
N PHE A 413 -24.27 -1.07 1.80
CA PHE A 413 -24.78 -2.42 2.12
C PHE A 413 -25.62 -3.04 1.00
N ASN A 414 -26.64 -2.32 0.49
CA ASN A 414 -27.53 -2.85 -0.55
C ASN A 414 -26.75 -3.12 -1.84
N THR A 415 -25.87 -2.19 -2.23
CA THR A 415 -25.00 -2.32 -3.40
C THR A 415 -24.08 -3.54 -3.32
N LEU A 416 -23.57 -3.87 -2.13
CA LEU A 416 -22.76 -5.06 -1.91
C LEU A 416 -23.58 -6.36 -1.87
N LEU A 417 -24.79 -6.32 -1.27
CA LEU A 417 -25.67 -7.50 -1.17
C LEU A 417 -26.10 -8.03 -2.53
N GLU A 418 -26.27 -7.16 -3.52
CA GLU A 418 -26.54 -7.55 -4.91
C GLU A 418 -25.38 -8.36 -5.53
N LYS A 419 -24.16 -8.23 -5.01
CA LYS A 419 -22.95 -8.86 -5.55
C LYS A 419 -22.73 -10.24 -4.91
N LYS A 420 -23.62 -11.19 -5.21
CA LYS A 420 -23.62 -12.57 -4.64
C LYS A 420 -22.23 -13.25 -4.59
N LEU A 421 -21.44 -13.13 -5.64
CA LEU A 421 -20.10 -13.74 -5.72
C LEU A 421 -19.09 -13.15 -4.72
N PHE A 422 -19.22 -11.87 -4.38
CA PHE A 422 -18.39 -11.21 -3.39
C PHE A 422 -18.64 -11.78 -2.00
N ILE A 423 -19.92 -11.91 -1.61
CA ILE A 423 -20.33 -12.49 -0.31
C ILE A 423 -19.80 -13.91 -0.17
N LEU A 424 -19.98 -14.73 -1.21
CA LEU A 424 -19.45 -16.10 -1.24
C LEU A 424 -17.93 -16.13 -1.12
N ARG A 425 -17.24 -15.16 -1.75
CA ARG A 425 -15.78 -15.11 -1.71
C ARG A 425 -15.25 -14.74 -0.34
N ILE A 426 -15.81 -13.70 0.30
CA ILE A 426 -15.51 -13.33 1.69
C ILE A 426 -15.66 -14.55 2.59
N PHE A 427 -16.77 -15.27 2.45
CA PHE A 427 -17.01 -16.48 3.21
C PHE A 427 -15.90 -17.52 2.98
N THR A 428 -15.51 -17.77 1.73
CA THR A 428 -14.45 -18.76 1.45
C THR A 428 -13.07 -18.35 1.98
N PHE A 429 -12.80 -17.06 2.19
CA PHE A 429 -11.52 -16.61 2.73
C PHE A 429 -11.32 -17.00 4.19
N GLN A 430 -12.39 -17.13 4.96
CA GLN A 430 -12.31 -17.59 6.34
C GLN A 430 -11.77 -19.03 6.46
N TYR A 431 -12.00 -19.86 5.44
CA TYR A 431 -11.68 -21.29 5.49
C TYR A 431 -10.45 -21.68 4.68
N TYR A 432 -10.34 -21.18 3.45
CA TYR A 432 -9.33 -21.67 2.50
C TYR A 432 -8.05 -20.83 2.47
N PHE A 433 -8.07 -19.67 3.13
CA PHE A 433 -6.96 -18.75 3.08
C PHE A 433 -6.05 -18.91 4.29
N LYS A 434 -4.78 -19.22 4.03
CA LYS A 434 -3.75 -19.32 5.08
C LYS A 434 -3.32 -17.97 5.66
N ASN A 435 -3.72 -16.86 5.04
CA ASN A 435 -3.33 -15.52 5.50
C ASN A 435 -4.36 -15.02 6.52
N GLU A 436 -3.96 -14.99 7.78
CA GLU A 436 -4.79 -14.59 8.92
C GLU A 436 -5.39 -13.20 8.75
N LYS A 437 -4.64 -12.24 8.19
CA LYS A 437 -5.11 -10.86 8.01
C LYS A 437 -6.32 -10.78 7.09
N ILE A 438 -6.27 -11.51 5.97
CA ILE A 438 -7.38 -11.56 5.00
C ILE A 438 -8.60 -12.20 5.66
N SER A 439 -8.41 -13.27 6.43
CA SER A 439 -9.48 -13.92 7.17
C SER A 439 -10.14 -12.96 8.19
N GLN A 440 -9.34 -12.28 9.01
CA GLN A 440 -9.82 -11.31 10.00
C GLN A 440 -10.60 -10.15 9.37
N ILE A 441 -10.06 -9.51 8.33
CA ILE A 441 -10.76 -8.42 7.65
C ILE A 441 -12.05 -8.92 7.00
N SER A 442 -12.02 -10.14 6.43
CA SER A 442 -13.22 -10.74 5.84
C SER A 442 -14.31 -11.04 6.88
N LEU A 443 -13.93 -11.46 8.09
CA LEU A 443 -14.83 -11.63 9.23
C LEU A 443 -15.44 -10.29 9.66
N ASN A 444 -14.62 -9.24 9.79
CA ASN A 444 -15.12 -7.91 10.18
C ASN A 444 -16.13 -7.37 9.16
N ILE A 445 -15.85 -7.50 7.85
CA ILE A 445 -16.80 -7.12 6.80
C ILE A 445 -18.08 -7.96 6.92
N PHE A 446 -17.96 -9.27 7.13
CA PHE A 446 -19.12 -10.15 7.27
C PHE A 446 -19.99 -9.79 8.48
N ASN A 447 -19.38 -9.45 9.61
CA ASN A 447 -20.07 -9.00 10.81
C ASN A 447 -20.83 -7.70 10.55
N LEU A 448 -20.19 -6.70 9.92
CA LEU A 448 -20.85 -5.45 9.54
C LEU A 448 -22.06 -5.70 8.62
N LEU A 449 -21.92 -6.59 7.62
CA LEU A 449 -23.02 -6.95 6.72
C LEU A 449 -24.18 -7.65 7.46
N CYS A 450 -23.89 -8.39 8.53
CA CYS A 450 -24.87 -9.14 9.32
C CYS A 450 -25.53 -8.36 10.45
N ASN A 451 -25.23 -7.07 10.64
CA ASN A 451 -25.82 -6.26 11.71
C ASN A 451 -27.36 -6.17 11.62
N ASP A 452 -27.94 -6.24 10.42
CA ASP A 452 -29.39 -6.21 10.20
C ASP A 452 -30.00 -7.59 9.94
N GLN A 453 -31.12 -7.90 10.60
CA GLN A 453 -31.85 -9.17 10.44
C GLN A 453 -32.30 -9.44 8.98
N ASN A 454 -32.60 -8.38 8.21
CA ASN A 454 -32.98 -8.52 6.80
C ASN A 454 -31.76 -8.88 5.93
N ASN A 455 -30.58 -8.39 6.26
CA ASN A 455 -29.33 -8.73 5.58
C ASN A 455 -28.94 -10.17 5.88
N ILE A 456 -29.12 -10.64 7.11
CA ILE A 456 -28.91 -12.06 7.46
C ILE A 456 -29.76 -12.98 6.59
N LYS A 457 -31.06 -12.66 6.41
CA LYS A 457 -31.96 -13.46 5.57
C LYS A 457 -31.54 -13.49 4.10
N THR A 458 -31.09 -12.37 3.55
CA THR A 458 -30.62 -12.32 2.15
C THR A 458 -29.29 -13.06 1.99
N ILE A 459 -28.33 -12.87 2.89
CA ILE A 459 -27.04 -13.57 2.89
C ILE A 459 -27.23 -15.08 3.02
N THR A 460 -28.06 -15.54 3.97
CA THR A 460 -28.36 -16.96 4.14
C THR A 460 -28.99 -17.57 2.89
N ASN A 461 -29.93 -16.86 2.25
CA ASN A 461 -30.49 -17.31 0.96
C ASN A 461 -29.42 -17.43 -0.14
N ILE A 462 -28.49 -16.46 -0.24
CA ILE A 462 -27.39 -16.49 -1.21
C ILE A 462 -26.45 -17.66 -0.96
N ILE A 463 -26.14 -17.96 0.31
CA ILE A 463 -25.29 -19.10 0.68
C ILE A 463 -26.01 -20.43 0.39
N LEU A 464 -27.31 -20.53 0.68
CA LEU A 464 -28.12 -21.72 0.42
C LEU A 464 -28.33 -21.99 -1.08
N GLU A 465 -28.34 -20.95 -1.92
CA GLU A 465 -28.33 -21.10 -3.38
C GLU A 465 -27.02 -21.72 -3.90
N TYR A 466 -25.91 -21.56 -3.16
CA TYR A 466 -24.63 -22.08 -3.56
C TYR A 466 -24.54 -23.59 -3.28
N LYS A 467 -24.65 -24.40 -4.34
CA LYS A 467 -24.78 -25.87 -4.33
C LYS A 467 -23.63 -26.67 -3.67
N ASN A 468 -22.65 -26.03 -3.04
CA ASN A 468 -21.50 -26.71 -2.44
C ASN A 468 -21.78 -27.11 -0.98
N ILE A 469 -22.31 -28.32 -0.79
CA ILE A 469 -22.78 -28.88 0.48
C ILE A 469 -21.72 -28.81 1.60
N LYS A 470 -20.43 -28.96 1.28
CA LYS A 470 -19.33 -28.87 2.27
C LYS A 470 -19.19 -27.48 2.88
N ILE A 471 -19.41 -26.42 2.09
CA ILE A 471 -19.34 -25.02 2.54
C ILE A 471 -20.51 -24.71 3.48
N ILE A 472 -21.70 -25.22 3.16
CA ILE A 472 -22.93 -25.06 3.97
C ILE A 472 -22.85 -25.85 5.30
N GLN A 473 -22.29 -27.06 5.30
CA GLN A 473 -22.11 -27.84 6.53
C GLN A 473 -21.10 -27.20 7.49
N ASN A 474 -20.07 -26.54 6.95
CA ASN A 474 -19.09 -25.83 7.75
C ASN A 474 -19.60 -24.46 8.23
N PHE A 475 -20.48 -23.81 7.47
CA PHE A 475 -21.21 -22.60 7.91
C PHE A 475 -21.92 -22.83 9.24
N ARG A 476 -22.56 -24.00 9.41
CA ARG A 476 -23.20 -24.37 10.67
C ARG A 476 -22.22 -24.42 11.84
N LYS A 477 -21.06 -25.07 11.64
CA LYS A 477 -20.04 -25.19 12.68
C LYS A 477 -19.47 -23.85 13.13
N ILE A 478 -19.30 -22.89 12.23
CA ILE A 478 -18.83 -21.55 12.63
C ILE A 478 -19.92 -20.78 13.37
N PHE A 479 -21.18 -20.85 12.92
CA PHE A 479 -22.27 -20.24 13.69
C PHE A 479 -22.42 -20.89 15.07
N GLU A 480 -22.28 -22.22 15.16
CA GLU A 480 -22.28 -22.97 16.42
C GLU A 480 -21.11 -22.52 17.33
N ASN A 481 -19.88 -22.44 16.81
CA ASN A 481 -18.71 -21.99 17.59
C ASN A 481 -18.82 -20.50 18.00
N TYR A 482 -19.31 -19.61 17.12
CA TYR A 482 -19.51 -18.19 17.45
C TYR A 482 -20.66 -17.99 18.46
N LEU A 483 -21.61 -18.94 18.52
CA LEU A 483 -22.65 -18.99 19.55
C LEU A 483 -22.15 -19.61 20.86
N ASP A 484 -21.13 -20.45 20.82
CA ASP A 484 -20.52 -21.06 22.01
C ASP A 484 -19.52 -20.10 22.67
N ASP A 485 -18.68 -19.39 21.91
CA ASP A 485 -17.73 -18.39 22.44
C ASP A 485 -18.45 -17.20 23.12
N ASN A 486 -19.70 -16.89 22.74
CA ASN A 486 -20.52 -15.85 23.40
C ASN A 486 -21.35 -16.39 24.58
N ARG A 487 -21.33 -17.70 24.86
CA ARG A 487 -22.01 -18.30 26.02
C ARG A 487 -21.07 -18.50 27.22
N ASP A 488 -19.77 -18.56 26.98
CA ASP A 488 -18.77 -18.77 28.04
C ASP A 488 -18.43 -17.48 28.83
N GLU A 489 -18.92 -16.31 28.42
CA GLU A 489 -18.75 -15.05 29.17
C GLU A 489 -19.89 -14.73 30.16
N GLU A 490 -20.99 -15.51 30.19
CA GLU A 490 -22.17 -15.19 31.03
C GLU A 490 -22.49 -16.19 32.16
N HIS A 491 -21.65 -17.20 32.41
CA HIS A 491 -21.87 -18.12 33.55
C HIS A 491 -20.74 -18.07 34.58
N GLY A 492 -20.71 -16.95 35.32
CA GLY A 492 -20.05 -16.82 36.61
C GLY A 492 -21.03 -16.33 37.66
N VAL A 493 -22.08 -17.09 37.94
CA VAL A 493 -22.85 -16.98 39.19
C VAL A 493 -23.23 -18.39 39.63
N ASP A 494 -22.77 -18.72 40.83
CA ASP A 494 -23.02 -19.94 41.58
C ASP A 494 -24.52 -20.22 41.70
N ASP A 495 -24.90 -21.49 41.58
CA ASP A 495 -26.00 -22.08 42.36
C ASP A 495 -25.77 -23.61 42.38
N GLU A 496 -25.07 -24.03 43.44
CA GLU A 496 -25.15 -25.38 43.98
C GLU A 496 -26.59 -25.63 44.41
N ASP A 497 -27.34 -26.45 43.67
CA ASP A 497 -28.37 -27.35 44.18
C ASP A 497 -29.14 -27.96 43.00
N ASN A 498 -28.87 -29.23 42.70
CA ASN A 498 -29.83 -30.25 42.22
C ASN A 498 -29.08 -31.51 41.76
N VAL A 499 -28.50 -32.20 42.75
CA VAL A 499 -28.21 -33.63 42.64
C VAL A 499 -29.51 -34.38 43.01
N PHE A 500 -29.79 -35.46 42.30
CA PHE A 500 -30.98 -36.33 42.36
C PHE A 500 -32.16 -35.97 41.45
N ASN A 501 -32.15 -36.52 40.23
CA ASN A 501 -33.11 -37.57 39.85
C ASN A 501 -32.93 -38.02 38.39
N ASN A 502 -33.17 -39.32 38.17
CA ASN A 502 -33.41 -39.99 36.88
C ASN A 502 -32.23 -40.68 36.18
N LEU A 503 -31.57 -41.58 36.93
CA LEU A 503 -30.94 -42.78 36.39
C LEU A 503 -31.90 -43.98 36.54
N GLU A 504 -32.97 -44.03 35.74
CA GLU A 504 -33.77 -45.25 35.59
C GLU A 504 -34.68 -45.12 34.36
N LYS A 505 -34.29 -45.73 33.23
CA LYS A 505 -35.11 -46.18 32.07
C LYS A 505 -34.29 -46.30 30.79
N LYS A 506 -33.21 -47.11 30.80
CA LYS A 506 -32.64 -47.70 29.57
C LYS A 506 -32.09 -49.10 29.84
N LYS A 507 -33.00 -50.01 30.20
CA LYS A 507 -32.87 -51.44 29.93
C LYS A 507 -34.20 -51.87 29.30
N ASN A 508 -34.11 -52.77 28.31
CA ASN A 508 -35.20 -53.40 27.56
C ASN A 508 -35.55 -52.72 26.23
N ASN A 509 -34.84 -53.09 25.16
CA ASN A 509 -35.36 -54.07 24.18
C ASN A 509 -34.60 -54.00 22.85
N GLU A 510 -33.40 -54.58 22.85
CA GLU A 510 -32.91 -55.33 21.71
C GLU A 510 -33.59 -56.70 21.74
N LYS A 511 -34.44 -56.99 20.76
CA LYS A 511 -34.76 -58.33 20.23
C LYS A 511 -35.96 -58.21 19.29
N LYS A 512 -35.69 -58.26 17.98
CA LYS A 512 -36.22 -59.27 17.05
C LYS A 512 -35.92 -58.85 15.60
N ASN A 513 -34.83 -59.43 15.10
CA ASN A 513 -34.67 -59.71 13.68
C ASN A 513 -35.56 -60.89 13.27
N ASN A 514 -35.77 -60.98 11.96
CA ASN A 514 -36.32 -62.08 11.17
C ASN A 514 -37.83 -61.99 10.86
N THR A 515 -38.14 -61.60 9.62
CA THR A 515 -38.75 -62.53 8.66
C THR A 515 -38.63 -61.99 7.23
N ASN A 516 -38.51 -62.96 6.33
CA ASN A 516 -38.02 -62.88 4.95
C ASN A 516 -39.09 -62.51 3.91
N ASN A 517 -38.58 -62.05 2.76
CA ASN A 517 -39.05 -62.33 1.39
C ASN A 517 -40.47 -61.90 0.97
N ARG A 518 -40.55 -60.93 0.04
CA ARG A 518 -40.77 -61.22 -1.39
C ARG A 518 -40.87 -59.95 -2.26
N ASN A 519 -40.45 -60.13 -3.51
CA ASN A 519 -40.78 -59.37 -4.72
C ASN A 519 -39.92 -58.13 -5.02
N GLN A 520 -38.79 -58.44 -5.68
CA GLN A 520 -38.25 -57.61 -6.74
C GLN A 520 -39.23 -57.61 -7.93
N LEU A 521 -39.82 -56.48 -8.25
CA LEU A 521 -40.12 -56.01 -9.60
C LEU A 521 -40.53 -54.52 -9.47
N ASN A 522 -40.05 -53.68 -10.39
CA ASN A 522 -40.23 -52.21 -10.45
C ASN A 522 -39.12 -51.37 -9.78
N LYS A 523 -37.89 -51.48 -10.31
CA LYS A 523 -36.84 -50.45 -10.19
C LYS A 523 -36.75 -49.69 -11.52
N ARG A 524 -36.61 -48.36 -11.41
CA ARG A 524 -36.71 -47.31 -12.46
C ARG A 524 -38.18 -46.88 -12.62
N ASP A 525 -38.76 -46.12 -11.68
CA ASP A 525 -38.79 -44.64 -11.80
C ASP A 525 -38.93 -43.87 -10.46
N ASN A 526 -38.83 -44.53 -9.31
CA ASN A 526 -39.08 -43.88 -8.00
C ASN A 526 -37.85 -43.24 -7.31
N ASN A 527 -36.64 -43.31 -7.88
CA ASN A 527 -35.44 -42.76 -7.23
C ASN A 527 -35.24 -41.25 -7.41
N ASN A 528 -35.92 -40.60 -8.36
CA ASN A 528 -35.82 -39.15 -8.56
C ASN A 528 -36.84 -38.33 -7.75
N LYS A 529 -37.98 -38.92 -7.36
CA LYS A 529 -38.96 -38.26 -6.47
C LYS A 529 -38.56 -38.32 -4.99
N ASN A 530 -37.98 -39.44 -4.53
CA ASN A 530 -37.55 -39.57 -3.12
C ASN A 530 -36.32 -38.73 -2.74
N ASN A 531 -35.40 -38.48 -3.68
CA ASN A 531 -34.26 -37.58 -3.43
C ASN A 531 -34.65 -36.10 -3.45
N ASN A 532 -35.64 -35.71 -4.25
CA ASN A 532 -36.19 -34.36 -4.23
C ASN A 532 -37.08 -34.10 -3.00
N ASN A 533 -37.82 -35.11 -2.53
CA ASN A 533 -38.60 -35.00 -1.29
C ASN A 533 -37.70 -35.00 -0.04
N LYS A 534 -36.62 -35.78 0.02
CA LYS A 534 -35.64 -35.69 1.13
C LYS A 534 -34.87 -34.37 1.13
N LYS A 535 -34.56 -33.79 -0.04
CA LYS A 535 -33.93 -32.45 -0.14
C LYS A 535 -34.91 -31.33 0.22
N LYS A 536 -36.18 -31.43 -0.19
CA LYS A 536 -37.24 -30.50 0.24
C LYS A 536 -37.49 -30.61 1.74
N HIS A 537 -37.58 -31.82 2.30
CA HIS A 537 -37.78 -32.03 3.74
C HIS A 537 -36.63 -31.46 4.58
N LYS A 538 -35.37 -31.69 4.17
CA LYS A 538 -34.20 -31.08 4.82
C LYS A 538 -34.23 -29.55 4.70
N LYS A 539 -34.64 -28.99 3.55
CA LYS A 539 -34.76 -27.54 3.37
C LYS A 539 -35.86 -26.94 4.28
N THR A 540 -37.00 -27.62 4.45
CA THR A 540 -38.09 -27.18 5.36
C THR A 540 -37.73 -27.30 6.83
N ILE A 541 -37.02 -28.36 7.25
CA ILE A 541 -36.55 -28.52 8.64
C ILE A 541 -35.59 -27.38 9.00
N ILE A 542 -34.68 -27.04 8.08
CA ILE A 542 -33.74 -25.92 8.25
C ILE A 542 -34.44 -24.56 8.35
N ILE A 543 -35.47 -24.35 7.54
CA ILE A 543 -36.28 -23.13 7.58
C ILE A 543 -37.11 -23.06 8.88
N GLN A 544 -37.57 -24.20 9.40
CA GLN A 544 -38.31 -24.26 10.67
C GLN A 544 -37.40 -23.99 11.87
N GLU A 545 -36.22 -24.61 11.94
CA GLU A 545 -35.24 -24.38 13.02
C GLU A 545 -34.75 -22.93 13.05
N LEU A 546 -34.48 -22.31 11.88
CA LEU A 546 -34.11 -20.88 11.78
C LEU A 546 -35.26 -19.94 12.18
N ASN A 547 -36.51 -20.31 11.89
CA ASN A 547 -37.68 -19.51 12.26
C ASN A 547 -38.04 -19.65 13.75
N GLU A 548 -37.77 -20.79 14.38
CA GLU A 548 -37.89 -20.94 15.83
C GLU A 548 -36.81 -20.13 16.57
N TYR A 549 -35.58 -20.14 16.06
CA TYR A 549 -34.49 -19.31 16.61
C TYR A 549 -34.79 -17.80 16.51
N LEU A 550 -35.32 -17.33 15.39
CA LEU A 550 -35.75 -15.93 15.21
C LEU A 550 -36.98 -15.54 16.06
N LYS A 551 -37.77 -16.53 16.53
CA LYS A 551 -38.86 -16.29 17.49
C LYS A 551 -38.35 -16.17 18.92
N LEU A 552 -37.32 -16.92 19.30
CA LEU A 552 -36.74 -16.91 20.65
C LEU A 552 -35.96 -15.61 20.94
N ASN A 553 -35.31 -15.02 19.93
CA ASN A 553 -34.50 -13.79 20.09
C ASN A 553 -35.28 -12.47 19.89
N LYS A 554 -36.62 -12.49 19.99
CA LYS A 554 -37.46 -11.28 19.97
C LYS A 554 -37.60 -10.59 21.33
N ILE A 555 -36.88 -11.05 22.36
CA ILE A 555 -36.94 -10.47 23.69
C ILE A 555 -35.53 -9.97 24.04
N TYR A 556 -35.43 -8.66 24.32
CA TYR A 556 -34.26 -7.91 24.80
C TYR A 556 -33.24 -7.38 23.79
N LEU A 557 -33.61 -6.33 23.05
CA LEU A 557 -32.67 -5.28 22.64
C LEU A 557 -33.37 -3.91 22.53
N PHE A 558 -33.86 -3.36 23.64
CA PHE A 558 -34.08 -1.89 23.79
C PHE A 558 -34.18 -1.52 25.28
N PRO A 559 -33.37 -0.58 25.81
CA PRO A 559 -33.77 0.15 27.01
C PRO A 559 -34.90 1.11 26.63
N LYS A 560 -36.04 0.99 27.31
CA LYS A 560 -37.17 1.93 27.18
C LYS A 560 -36.68 3.36 27.47
N LYS A 561 -36.86 4.27 26.51
CA LYS A 561 -36.78 5.72 26.71
C LYS A 561 -37.71 6.11 27.88
N LYS A 562 -37.14 6.53 29.02
CA LYS A 562 -37.91 7.23 30.07
C LYS A 562 -38.25 8.62 29.55
N LYS A 563 -39.54 8.95 29.58
CA LYS A 563 -40.08 10.29 29.35
C LYS A 563 -39.47 11.26 30.38
N LEU A 564 -38.92 12.37 29.92
CA LEU A 564 -38.73 13.56 30.76
C LEU A 564 -40.10 14.22 30.92
N ASP A 565 -40.58 14.31 32.16
CA ASP A 565 -41.55 15.33 32.54
C ASP A 565 -41.00 16.13 33.73
N ASN A 566 -41.23 17.43 33.63
CA ASN A 566 -40.82 18.49 34.53
C ASN A 566 -41.32 18.28 35.97
N THR A 567 -40.49 18.53 36.97
CA THR A 567 -40.89 19.33 38.14
C THR A 567 -39.69 19.95 38.85
N LYS A 568 -39.83 21.24 39.15
CA LYS A 568 -38.96 22.09 39.97
C LYS A 568 -39.05 21.68 41.45
N LYS A 569 -37.92 21.68 42.18
CA LYS A 569 -37.65 22.49 43.40
C LYS A 569 -36.47 21.93 44.23
N SER A 570 -35.38 22.69 44.23
CA SER A 570 -34.60 23.17 45.39
C SER A 570 -34.20 22.22 46.55
N ILE A 571 -32.88 22.12 46.83
CA ILE A 571 -32.18 22.57 48.07
C ILE A 571 -30.86 21.78 48.34
N LYS A 572 -29.76 22.55 48.39
CA LYS A 572 -28.52 22.50 49.21
C LYS A 572 -27.61 21.25 49.31
N LYS A 573 -26.34 21.54 48.99
CA LYS A 573 -25.08 21.22 49.71
C LYS A 573 -24.73 19.73 49.90
N LYS A 574 -23.61 19.31 49.29
CA LYS A 574 -22.35 19.00 50.02
C LYS A 574 -21.17 18.76 49.06
N LYS A 575 -20.09 19.48 49.33
CA LYS A 575 -18.74 19.31 48.79
C LYS A 575 -18.20 17.92 49.15
N LYS A 576 -17.43 17.28 48.25
CA LYS A 576 -16.25 16.48 48.63
C LYS A 576 -15.26 16.38 47.46
N LYS A 577 -14.02 16.77 47.78
CA LYS A 577 -12.79 16.74 46.99
C LYS A 577 -12.26 15.32 46.84
N ILE A 578 -11.77 14.93 45.67
CA ILE A 578 -10.68 13.93 45.47
C ILE A 578 -9.95 14.35 44.17
N LYS A 579 -8.87 15.15 44.25
CA LYS A 579 -7.43 14.76 44.24
C LYS A 579 -7.00 13.91 43.03
N VAL A 580 -6.36 14.61 42.09
CA VAL A 580 -5.51 14.16 41.00
C VAL A 580 -4.15 13.71 41.55
N ASN A 581 -3.63 12.55 41.10
CA ASN A 581 -2.22 12.15 41.09
C ASN A 581 -2.09 11.19 39.89
N ARG A 582 -1.46 11.53 38.75
CA ARG A 582 -0.01 11.56 38.46
C ARG A 582 0.75 10.35 39.02
N LEU A 583 0.94 9.35 38.16
CA LEU A 583 2.06 8.40 38.19
C LEU A 583 2.51 8.16 36.75
N PHE A 584 3.51 8.94 36.34
CA PHE A 584 4.44 8.64 35.25
C PHE A 584 5.82 8.77 35.90
N ASN A 585 6.55 7.65 35.97
CA ASN A 585 8.01 7.55 35.84
C ASN A 585 8.46 6.16 36.33
N GLU A 586 9.58 5.72 35.76
CA GLU A 586 10.42 4.58 36.14
C GLU A 586 10.08 3.25 35.46
N PHE A 587 10.58 3.08 34.23
CA PHE A 587 11.37 1.91 33.83
C PHE A 587 12.33 2.32 32.69
N ASP A 588 13.62 2.17 32.97
CA ASP A 588 14.73 1.74 32.08
C ASP A 588 16.02 2.55 32.27
N THR A 589 16.92 1.94 33.04
CA THR A 589 18.39 2.09 32.99
C THR A 589 18.98 0.89 32.24
#